data_AF-A0A7C3PTU0-F1
#
_entry.id   AF-A0A7C3PTU0-F1
#
_cell.length_a   1.000
_cell.length_b   1.000
_cell.length_c   1.000
_cell.angle_alpha   90.00
_cell.angle_beta   90.00
_cell.angle_gamma   90.00
#
_symmetry.space_group_name_H-M   'P 1'
#
loop_
_entity.id
_entity.type
_entity.pdbx_description
1 polymer ?
#
loop_
_entity_poly.entity_id
_entity_poly.type
_entity_poly.pdbx_seq_one_letter_code
_entity_poly.pdbx_strand_id
1 'polypeptide(L)'
;MDIDRYVDFKEKVVKNVSKAIVGKEKIIELIAISFICGGHVLLEDVPGLGKTLMVKAFAKTVGGSFKRIQFTPDLLPSDLTGVNFYNQKKAEFEFRPGPLFANIILADEINRATPRTQSSLLEAMEEKQVTVDGVTWKLPDPFMVLATQNPVETYGTFPLPEAELDRFFMRIKVGYPTREEEIEIINRNKKRDILEDVESVISLDEVYYLRDNFSEARISREVMDYLLDIVEYTRNSDSILLGVSPRGSIALFKASQVYALFNGRDYVIPEDIKYLAPFVLNHRIISIGSSRTKDIYENINIILENIKVPLEEV
;
A
#
# COMPACT_ATOMS: atom_id res chain seq x y z
N MET A 1 4.89 12.39 -21.65
CA MET A 1 3.90 11.53 -20.96
C MET A 1 2.63 11.34 -21.78
N ASP A 2 2.13 10.11 -21.89
CA ASP A 2 0.84 9.74 -22.49
C ASP A 2 -0.20 9.51 -21.37
N ILE A 3 -1.12 10.47 -21.17
CA ILE A 3 -2.09 10.48 -20.06
C ILE A 3 -3.13 9.36 -20.22
N ASP A 4 -3.54 9.07 -21.45
CA ASP A 4 -4.59 8.09 -21.72
C ASP A 4 -4.20 6.70 -21.22
N ARG A 5 -2.90 6.38 -21.22
CA ARG A 5 -2.37 5.13 -20.63
C ARG A 5 -2.61 5.02 -19.13
N TYR A 6 -2.58 6.13 -18.39
CA TYR A 6 -2.84 6.11 -16.95
C TYR A 6 -4.33 5.89 -16.66
N VAL A 7 -5.21 6.52 -17.44
CA VAL A 7 -6.66 6.34 -17.33
C VAL A 7 -7.05 4.90 -17.71
N ASP A 8 -6.56 4.40 -18.84
CA ASP A 8 -6.79 3.03 -19.31
C ASP A 8 -6.26 1.99 -18.32
N PHE A 9 -5.05 2.20 -17.78
CA PHE A 9 -4.50 1.35 -16.71
C PHE A 9 -5.44 1.29 -15.50
N LYS A 10 -5.87 2.45 -14.99
CA LYS A 10 -6.79 2.52 -13.84
C LYS A 10 -8.08 1.75 -14.14
N GLU A 11 -8.71 2.01 -15.28
CA GLU A 11 -9.97 1.39 -15.66
C GLU A 11 -9.84 -0.13 -15.82
N LYS A 12 -8.79 -0.60 -16.51
CA LYS A 12 -8.49 -2.03 -16.65
C LYS A 12 -8.31 -2.70 -15.30
N VAL A 13 -7.49 -2.10 -14.42
CA VAL A 13 -7.19 -2.67 -13.10
C VAL A 13 -8.45 -2.73 -12.24
N VAL A 14 -9.16 -1.62 -12.08
CA VAL A 14 -10.38 -1.57 -11.26
C VAL A 14 -11.43 -2.52 -11.79
N LYS A 15 -11.72 -2.48 -13.10
CA LYS A 15 -12.73 -3.37 -13.72
C LYS A 15 -12.38 -4.84 -13.57
N ASN A 16 -11.12 -5.21 -13.77
CA ASN A 16 -10.71 -6.61 -13.75
C ASN A 16 -10.67 -7.17 -12.32
N VAL A 17 -10.22 -6.38 -11.33
CA VAL A 17 -10.23 -6.78 -9.92
C VAL A 17 -11.66 -6.81 -9.35
N SER A 18 -12.55 -5.89 -9.75
CA SER A 18 -13.96 -5.88 -9.35
C SER A 18 -14.79 -7.07 -9.88
N LYS A 19 -14.24 -7.89 -10.78
CA LYS A 19 -14.83 -9.21 -11.08
C LYS A 19 -14.77 -10.13 -9.86
N ALA A 20 -13.70 -10.03 -9.07
CA ALA A 20 -13.48 -10.89 -7.92
C ALA A 20 -13.96 -10.31 -6.59
N ILE A 21 -13.97 -8.99 -6.44
CA ILE A 21 -14.38 -8.30 -5.21
C ILE A 21 -15.51 -7.31 -5.49
N VAL A 22 -16.37 -7.06 -4.49
CA VAL A 22 -17.53 -6.17 -4.60
C VAL A 22 -17.29 -4.92 -3.76
N GLY A 23 -17.55 -3.72 -4.31
CA GLY A 23 -17.62 -2.47 -3.55
C GLY A 23 -16.27 -1.95 -3.03
N LYS A 24 -15.16 -2.38 -3.63
CA LYS A 24 -13.79 -2.03 -3.19
C LYS A 24 -13.01 -1.24 -4.24
N GLU A 25 -13.70 -0.61 -5.20
CA GLU A 25 -13.11 0.14 -6.32
C GLU A 25 -12.10 1.19 -5.82
N LYS A 26 -12.49 1.98 -4.82
CA LYS A 26 -11.63 3.00 -4.21
C LYS A 26 -10.35 2.42 -3.60
N ILE A 27 -10.45 1.26 -2.96
CA ILE A 27 -9.28 0.60 -2.35
C ILE A 27 -8.36 0.07 -3.45
N ILE A 28 -8.93 -0.51 -4.50
CA ILE A 28 -8.17 -1.00 -5.66
C ILE A 28 -7.42 0.15 -6.32
N GLU A 29 -8.07 1.31 -6.48
CA GLU A 29 -7.43 2.53 -7.01
C GLU A 29 -6.27 2.99 -6.13
N LEU A 30 -6.44 3.05 -4.80
CA LEU A 30 -5.36 3.43 -3.87
C LEU A 30 -4.19 2.44 -3.88
N ILE A 31 -4.47 1.14 -4.02
CA ILE A 31 -3.45 0.09 -4.20
C ILE A 31 -2.73 0.31 -5.52
N ALA A 32 -3.45 0.61 -6.60
CA ALA A 32 -2.86 0.89 -7.92
C ALA A 32 -1.96 2.14 -7.89
N ILE A 33 -2.40 3.22 -7.23
CA ILE A 33 -1.58 4.43 -7.00
C ILE A 33 -0.30 4.07 -6.26
N SER A 34 -0.41 3.30 -5.18
CA SER A 34 0.75 2.86 -4.38
C SER A 34 1.71 2.00 -5.21
N PHE A 35 1.18 1.12 -6.05
CA PHE A 35 1.95 0.25 -6.92
C PHE A 35 2.76 1.03 -7.97
N ILE A 36 2.16 2.03 -8.63
CA ILE A 36 2.86 2.92 -9.57
C ILE A 36 3.89 3.80 -8.84
N CYS A 37 3.61 4.21 -7.61
CA CYS A 37 4.60 4.92 -6.79
C CYS A 37 5.75 4.02 -6.29
N GLY A 38 5.68 2.70 -6.51
CA GLY A 38 6.65 1.73 -5.98
C GLY A 38 6.59 1.62 -4.45
N GLY A 39 5.41 1.86 -3.86
CA GLY A 39 5.14 1.89 -2.44
C GLY A 39 4.44 0.64 -1.92
N HIS A 40 4.53 0.43 -0.60
CA HIS A 40 3.88 -0.67 0.12
C HIS A 40 2.62 -0.18 0.83
N VAL A 41 1.64 -1.05 1.06
CA VAL A 41 0.35 -0.66 1.65
C VAL A 41 0.07 -1.47 2.90
N LEU A 42 -0.36 -0.78 3.96
CA LEU A 42 -0.85 -1.39 5.19
C LEU A 42 -2.38 -1.37 5.21
N LEU A 43 -3.00 -2.53 5.16
CA LEU A 43 -4.45 -2.69 5.19
C LEU A 43 -4.90 -2.97 6.63
N GLU A 44 -5.56 -2.01 7.26
CA GLU A 44 -6.19 -2.19 8.58
C GLU A 44 -7.58 -2.78 8.42
N ASP A 45 -7.84 -3.91 9.09
CA ASP A 45 -9.16 -4.51 9.03
C ASP A 45 -9.41 -5.58 10.09
N VAL A 46 -10.68 -5.97 10.15
CA VAL A 46 -11.16 -7.19 10.77
C VAL A 46 -11.05 -8.38 9.80
N PRO A 47 -10.94 -9.62 10.30
CA PRO A 47 -10.91 -10.81 9.44
C PRO A 47 -12.15 -10.94 8.56
N GLY A 48 -11.98 -11.47 7.34
CA GLY A 48 -13.09 -11.94 6.50
C GLY A 48 -13.58 -10.97 5.40
N LEU A 49 -13.02 -9.77 5.23
CA LEU A 49 -13.51 -8.81 4.22
C LEU A 49 -12.92 -8.99 2.81
N GLY A 50 -12.53 -10.21 2.44
CA GLY A 50 -12.11 -10.51 1.07
C GLY A 50 -10.75 -9.92 0.63
N LYS A 51 -9.92 -9.41 1.55
CA LYS A 51 -8.57 -8.88 1.22
C LYS A 51 -7.71 -9.85 0.44
N THR A 52 -7.66 -11.11 0.87
CA THR A 52 -6.86 -12.13 0.19
C THR A 52 -7.29 -12.30 -1.26
N LEU A 53 -8.60 -12.24 -1.51
CA LEU A 53 -9.16 -12.33 -2.86
C LEU A 53 -8.81 -11.09 -3.68
N MET A 54 -8.96 -9.90 -3.10
CA MET A 54 -8.61 -8.63 -3.72
C MET A 54 -7.13 -8.55 -4.12
N VAL A 55 -6.21 -8.89 -3.21
CA VAL A 55 -4.77 -8.84 -3.49
C VAL A 55 -4.36 -9.90 -4.52
N LYS A 56 -4.92 -11.12 -4.44
CA LYS A 56 -4.69 -12.15 -5.47
C LYS A 56 -5.18 -11.70 -6.84
N ALA A 57 -6.38 -11.12 -6.91
CA ALA A 57 -6.94 -10.61 -8.15
C ALA A 57 -6.10 -9.45 -8.72
N PHE A 58 -5.62 -8.55 -7.86
CA PHE A 58 -4.69 -7.48 -8.26
C PHE A 58 -3.38 -8.05 -8.83
N ALA A 59 -2.75 -9.00 -8.14
CA ALA A 59 -1.52 -9.63 -8.62
C ALA A 59 -1.70 -10.33 -9.97
N LYS A 60 -2.81 -11.07 -10.15
CA LYS A 60 -3.16 -11.71 -11.42
C LYS A 60 -3.40 -10.69 -12.53
N THR A 61 -4.08 -9.58 -12.22
CA THR A 61 -4.36 -8.47 -13.14
C THR A 61 -3.09 -7.86 -13.70
N VAL A 62 -2.08 -7.61 -12.85
CA VAL A 62 -0.79 -6.99 -13.23
C VAL A 62 0.25 -7.99 -13.76
N GLY A 63 -0.14 -9.27 -13.93
CA GLY A 63 0.76 -10.31 -14.44
C GLY A 63 1.92 -10.65 -13.50
N GLY A 64 1.87 -10.24 -12.24
CA GLY A 64 2.92 -10.43 -11.26
C GLY A 64 2.82 -11.78 -10.54
N SER A 65 3.96 -12.31 -10.12
CA SER A 65 3.98 -13.44 -9.19
C SER A 65 3.39 -13.04 -7.83
N PHE A 66 2.64 -13.94 -7.20
CA PHE A 66 1.96 -13.72 -5.93
C PHE A 66 2.41 -14.71 -4.86
N LYS A 67 2.68 -14.22 -3.66
CA LYS A 67 2.85 -15.04 -2.47
C LYS A 67 2.05 -14.47 -1.30
N ARG A 68 1.44 -15.38 -0.54
CA ARG A 68 0.78 -15.08 0.74
C ARG A 68 1.67 -15.62 1.86
N ILE A 69 1.91 -14.79 2.85
CA ILE A 69 2.68 -15.11 4.04
C ILE A 69 1.77 -14.81 5.23
N GLN A 70 1.53 -15.82 6.05
CA GLN A 70 0.83 -15.65 7.31
C GLN A 70 1.87 -15.39 8.39
N PHE A 71 1.80 -14.25 9.06
CA PHE A 71 2.70 -13.94 10.16
C PHE A 71 2.19 -14.63 11.42
N THR A 72 3.07 -15.43 12.02
CA THR A 72 2.82 -16.17 13.25
C THR A 72 3.97 -15.93 14.23
N PRO A 73 3.75 -16.15 15.55
CA PRO A 73 4.79 -15.88 16.56
C PRO A 73 6.07 -16.71 16.38
N ASP A 74 5.98 -17.86 15.72
CA ASP A 74 7.07 -18.80 15.45
C ASP A 74 7.76 -18.57 14.10
N LEU A 75 7.24 -17.68 13.25
CA LEU A 75 7.82 -17.38 11.94
C LEU A 75 9.22 -16.77 12.07
N LEU A 76 10.22 -17.38 11.43
CA LEU A 76 11.60 -16.90 11.46
C LEU A 76 11.89 -15.96 10.29
N PRO A 77 12.87 -15.04 10.43
CA PRO A 77 13.33 -14.22 9.31
C PRO A 77 13.74 -15.04 8.08
N SER A 78 14.38 -16.19 8.29
CA SER A 78 14.81 -17.11 7.23
C SER A 78 13.65 -17.72 6.45
N ASP A 79 12.46 -17.84 7.06
CA ASP A 79 11.27 -18.34 6.37
C ASP A 79 10.71 -17.30 5.38
N LEU A 80 11.10 -16.03 5.52
CA LEU A 80 10.76 -14.94 4.60
C LEU A 80 11.83 -14.77 3.51
N THR A 81 13.09 -14.68 3.94
CA THR A 81 14.23 -14.37 3.09
C THR A 81 14.72 -15.58 2.28
N GLY A 82 14.51 -16.79 2.77
CA GLY A 82 15.04 -18.01 2.19
C GLY A 82 16.27 -18.52 2.94
N VAL A 83 16.72 -19.70 2.54
CA VAL A 83 17.81 -20.43 3.21
C VAL A 83 18.75 -21.06 2.20
N ASN A 84 20.03 -21.15 2.56
CA ASN A 84 20.97 -22.02 1.87
C ASN A 84 20.82 -23.44 2.41
N PHE A 85 20.56 -24.40 1.53
CA PHE A 85 20.47 -25.81 1.90
C PHE A 85 21.56 -26.60 1.18
N TYR A 86 22.09 -27.61 1.85
CA TYR A 86 23.12 -28.47 1.27
C TYR A 86 22.48 -29.47 0.29
N ASN A 87 22.77 -29.32 -1.00
CA ASN A 87 22.33 -30.25 -2.03
C ASN A 87 23.29 -31.45 -2.09
N GLN A 88 22.90 -32.57 -1.47
CA GLN A 88 23.72 -33.79 -1.41
C GLN A 88 24.15 -34.33 -2.78
N LYS A 89 23.36 -34.11 -3.85
CA LYS A 89 23.70 -34.59 -5.20
C LYS A 89 24.83 -33.79 -5.83
N LYS A 90 24.92 -32.49 -5.51
CA LYS A 90 25.95 -31.58 -6.04
C LYS A 90 27.10 -31.35 -5.06
N ALA A 91 26.95 -31.75 -3.80
CA ALA A 91 27.86 -31.45 -2.71
C ALA A 91 28.11 -29.95 -2.51
N GLU A 92 27.09 -29.13 -2.77
CA GLU A 92 27.16 -27.66 -2.73
C GLU A 92 25.96 -27.09 -1.96
N PHE A 93 26.14 -25.91 -1.35
CA PHE A 93 25.04 -25.15 -0.79
C PHE A 93 24.30 -24.40 -1.89
N GLU A 94 22.99 -24.65 -2.02
CA GLU A 94 22.12 -23.95 -2.96
C GLU A 94 21.16 -23.03 -2.23
N PHE A 95 21.02 -21.80 -2.74
CA PHE A 95 20.05 -20.86 -2.23
C PHE A 95 18.64 -21.27 -2.65
N ARG A 96 17.76 -21.43 -1.67
CA ARG A 96 16.33 -21.61 -1.89
C ARG A 96 15.61 -20.30 -1.55
N PRO A 97 15.08 -19.57 -2.55
CA PRO A 97 14.44 -18.29 -2.31
C PRO A 97 13.20 -18.45 -1.45
N GLY A 98 13.06 -17.55 -0.48
CA GLY A 98 11.87 -17.44 0.36
C GLY A 98 10.67 -16.84 -0.38
N PRO A 99 9.51 -16.71 0.29
CA PRO A 99 8.31 -16.16 -0.29
C PRO A 99 8.43 -14.68 -0.67
N LEU A 100 9.42 -13.94 -0.17
CA LEU A 100 9.67 -12.55 -0.57
C LEU A 100 10.09 -12.41 -2.05
N PHE A 101 10.54 -13.49 -2.70
CA PHE A 101 10.89 -13.49 -4.12
C PHE A 101 9.64 -13.62 -5.02
N ALA A 102 8.69 -12.69 -4.84
CA ALA A 102 7.54 -12.52 -5.72
C ALA A 102 7.18 -11.03 -5.87
N ASN A 103 6.49 -10.67 -6.95
CA ASN A 103 6.17 -9.28 -7.26
C ASN A 103 5.18 -8.69 -6.25
N ILE A 104 4.16 -9.45 -5.87
CA ILE A 104 3.13 -9.02 -4.93
C ILE A 104 3.11 -9.99 -3.74
N ILE A 105 3.35 -9.43 -2.55
CA ILE A 105 3.32 -10.15 -1.28
C ILE A 105 2.11 -9.71 -0.48
N LEU A 106 1.27 -10.66 -0.06
CA LEU A 106 0.30 -10.45 1.01
C LEU A 106 0.91 -10.92 2.33
N ALA A 107 1.25 -9.97 3.22
CA ALA A 107 1.78 -10.24 4.55
C ALA A 107 0.63 -10.13 5.58
N ASP A 108 -0.04 -11.24 5.86
CA ASP A 108 -1.20 -11.26 6.75
C ASP A 108 -0.79 -11.23 8.23
N GLU A 109 -1.45 -10.37 9.00
CA GLU A 109 -1.29 -10.23 10.45
C GLU A 109 0.15 -9.95 10.88
N ILE A 110 0.80 -8.98 10.23
CA ILE A 110 2.21 -8.61 10.47
C ILE A 110 2.52 -8.37 11.96
N ASN A 111 1.54 -7.88 12.70
CA ASN A 111 1.61 -7.64 14.14
C ASN A 111 1.66 -8.91 14.99
N ARG A 112 1.56 -10.13 14.44
CA ARG A 112 1.68 -11.39 15.21
C ARG A 112 3.10 -11.96 15.23
N ALA A 113 3.97 -11.57 14.30
CA ALA A 113 5.35 -12.03 14.32
C ALA A 113 6.22 -11.21 15.25
N THR A 114 7.35 -11.80 15.66
CA THR A 114 8.33 -11.10 16.50
C THR A 114 8.90 -9.87 15.79
N PRO A 115 9.38 -8.85 16.55
CA PRO A 115 9.99 -7.65 15.96
C PRO A 115 11.13 -7.97 14.99
N ARG A 116 11.92 -9.02 15.26
CA ARG A 116 13.02 -9.44 14.37
C ARG A 116 12.51 -9.91 13.00
N THR A 117 11.41 -10.66 12.97
CA THR A 117 10.79 -11.13 11.74
C THR A 117 10.13 -9.98 10.99
N GLN A 118 9.46 -9.06 11.70
CA GLN A 118 8.93 -7.82 11.11
C GLN A 118 10.05 -7.01 10.44
N SER A 119 11.16 -6.77 11.12
CA SER A 119 12.31 -6.04 10.59
C SER A 119 12.84 -6.64 9.28
N SER A 120 12.88 -7.98 9.15
CA SER A 120 13.36 -8.61 7.91
C SER A 120 12.46 -8.35 6.70
N LEU A 121 11.14 -8.25 6.89
CA LEU A 121 10.22 -7.83 5.83
C LEU A 121 10.43 -6.34 5.49
N LEU A 122 10.59 -5.50 6.51
CA LEU A 122 10.67 -4.04 6.36
C LEU A 122 12.01 -3.61 5.74
N GLU A 123 13.10 -4.33 6.02
CA GLU A 123 14.38 -4.19 5.33
C GLU A 123 14.25 -4.56 3.85
N ALA A 124 13.58 -5.68 3.55
CA ALA A 124 13.33 -6.09 2.16
C ALA A 124 12.47 -5.09 1.39
N MET A 125 11.51 -4.43 2.05
CA MET A 125 10.71 -3.34 1.48
C MET A 125 11.56 -2.11 1.13
N GLU A 126 12.45 -1.70 2.02
CA GLU A 126 13.27 -0.50 1.82
C GLU A 126 14.39 -0.74 0.80
N GLU A 127 15.14 -1.83 0.96
CA GLU A 127 16.37 -2.11 0.20
C GLU A 127 16.09 -2.84 -1.12
N LYS A 128 14.89 -3.41 -1.31
CA LYS A 128 14.50 -4.21 -2.49
C LYS A 128 15.45 -5.36 -2.80
N GLN A 129 16.15 -5.84 -1.76
CA GLN A 129 17.09 -6.95 -1.82
C GLN A 129 17.12 -7.65 -0.46
N VAL A 130 17.67 -8.86 -0.47
CA VAL A 130 17.78 -9.70 0.72
C VAL A 130 19.19 -10.27 0.76
N THR A 131 19.83 -10.23 1.92
CA THR A 131 21.17 -10.81 2.11
C THR A 131 21.07 -12.07 2.96
N VAL A 132 21.56 -13.20 2.42
CA VAL A 132 21.60 -14.50 3.12
C VAL A 132 23.04 -15.03 3.04
N ASP A 133 23.62 -15.33 4.20
CA ASP A 133 25.01 -15.82 4.35
C ASP A 133 26.06 -14.98 3.60
N GLY A 134 25.88 -13.65 3.61
CA GLY A 134 26.80 -12.70 2.96
C GLY A 134 26.60 -12.54 1.45
N VAL A 135 25.65 -13.24 0.84
CA VAL A 135 25.28 -13.07 -0.57
C VAL A 135 23.97 -12.28 -0.68
N THR A 136 24.01 -11.19 -1.45
CA THR A 136 22.85 -10.31 -1.66
C THR A 136 22.11 -10.71 -2.94
N TRP A 137 20.80 -10.87 -2.80
CA TRP A 137 19.87 -11.27 -3.86
C TRP A 137 18.85 -10.15 -4.08
N LYS A 138 18.70 -9.69 -5.32
CA LYS A 138 17.70 -8.67 -5.66
C LYS A 138 16.29 -9.28 -5.68
N LEU A 139 15.32 -8.52 -5.17
CA LEU A 139 13.91 -8.90 -5.28
C LEU A 139 13.37 -8.61 -6.70
N PRO A 140 12.29 -9.28 -7.12
CA PRO A 140 11.65 -8.98 -8.41
C PRO A 140 11.19 -7.53 -8.49
N ASP A 141 11.39 -6.87 -9.62
CA ASP A 141 10.81 -5.56 -9.91
C ASP A 141 9.63 -5.76 -10.88
N PRO A 142 8.46 -5.12 -10.68
CA PRO A 142 8.00 -4.42 -9.47
C PRO A 142 7.88 -5.33 -8.24
N PHE A 143 8.17 -4.76 -7.05
CA PHE A 143 7.99 -5.39 -5.73
C PHE A 143 7.00 -4.58 -4.89
N MET A 144 5.90 -5.20 -4.44
CA MET A 144 4.92 -4.58 -3.55
C MET A 144 4.54 -5.52 -2.42
N VAL A 145 4.41 -4.94 -1.23
CA VAL A 145 3.94 -5.63 -0.02
C VAL A 145 2.62 -5.00 0.38
N LEU A 146 1.60 -5.84 0.49
CA LEU A 146 0.30 -5.53 1.08
C LEU A 146 0.26 -6.22 2.43
N ALA A 147 0.57 -5.48 3.49
CA ALA A 147 0.55 -6.00 4.86
C ALA A 147 -0.84 -5.82 5.46
N THR A 148 -1.26 -6.72 6.34
CA THR A 148 -2.48 -6.57 7.13
C THR A 148 -2.17 -6.56 8.61
N GLN A 149 -2.87 -5.72 9.35
CA GLN A 149 -2.84 -5.73 10.82
C GLN A 149 -4.26 -5.73 11.36
N ASN A 150 -4.50 -6.55 12.38
CA ASN A 150 -5.77 -6.58 13.10
C ASN A 150 -5.63 -5.72 14.37
N PRO A 151 -6.33 -4.58 14.46
CA PRO A 151 -6.20 -3.67 15.60
C PRO A 151 -6.90 -4.18 16.87
N VAL A 152 -7.76 -5.20 16.76
CA VAL A 152 -8.57 -5.69 17.90
C VAL A 152 -7.83 -6.75 18.73
N GLU A 153 -6.90 -7.50 18.13
CA GLU A 153 -6.18 -8.56 18.82
C GLU A 153 -5.08 -8.01 19.73
N THR A 154 -5.31 -8.09 21.04
CA THR A 154 -4.39 -7.57 22.07
C THR A 154 -3.45 -8.63 22.64
N TYR A 155 -3.75 -9.92 22.47
CA TYR A 155 -2.94 -11.01 23.01
C TYR A 155 -1.99 -11.58 21.96
N GLY A 156 -0.69 -11.60 22.30
CA GLY A 156 0.34 -12.20 21.43
C GLY A 156 0.65 -11.37 20.18
N THR A 157 0.40 -10.06 20.22
CA THR A 157 0.72 -9.13 19.14
C THR A 157 1.86 -8.18 19.53
N PHE A 158 2.71 -7.88 18.55
CA PHE A 158 3.82 -6.93 18.58
C PHE A 158 3.47 -5.77 17.63
N PRO A 159 3.00 -4.62 18.15
CA PRO A 159 2.65 -3.49 17.30
C PRO A 159 3.91 -2.97 16.59
N LEU A 160 3.72 -2.53 15.34
CA LEU A 160 4.78 -1.90 14.58
C LEU A 160 5.13 -0.53 15.21
N PRO A 161 6.42 -0.26 15.47
CA PRO A 161 6.85 1.08 15.85
C PRO A 161 6.52 2.10 14.76
N GLU A 162 6.37 3.37 15.15
CA GLU A 162 5.99 4.47 14.25
C GLU A 162 7.02 4.66 13.12
N ALA A 163 8.30 4.46 13.40
CA ALA A 163 9.37 4.48 12.40
C ALA A 163 9.24 3.35 11.36
N GLU A 164 8.66 2.21 11.74
CA GLU A 164 8.38 1.09 10.84
C GLU A 164 7.11 1.34 10.03
N LEU A 165 6.08 1.94 10.66
CA LEU A 165 4.86 2.34 9.97
C LEU A 165 5.13 3.37 8.86
N ASP A 166 6.05 4.31 9.07
CA ASP A 166 6.40 5.35 8.09
C ASP A 166 6.95 4.79 6.75
N ARG A 167 7.41 3.53 6.75
CA ARG A 167 7.86 2.81 5.54
C ARG A 167 6.72 2.39 4.62
N PHE A 168 5.49 2.30 5.13
CA PHE A 168 4.33 2.05 4.28
C PHE A 168 3.94 3.33 3.55
N PHE A 169 3.69 3.24 2.25
CA PHE A 169 3.30 4.38 1.43
C PHE A 169 1.91 4.91 1.84
N MET A 170 0.96 4.00 2.01
CA MET A 170 -0.39 4.27 2.48
C MET A 170 -0.81 3.27 3.56
N ARG A 171 -1.67 3.73 4.47
CA ARG A 171 -2.43 2.84 5.35
C ARG A 171 -3.91 3.05 5.07
N ILE A 172 -4.62 1.97 4.78
CA ILE A 172 -5.99 2.02 4.26
C ILE A 172 -6.89 1.16 5.14
N LYS A 173 -8.01 1.74 5.58
CA LYS A 173 -9.08 1.05 6.29
C LYS A 173 -10.07 0.48 5.27
N VAL A 174 -10.31 -0.84 5.32
CA VAL A 174 -11.17 -1.50 4.32
C VAL A 174 -12.66 -1.32 4.61
N GLY A 175 -13.04 -1.39 5.89
CA GLY A 175 -14.43 -1.22 6.35
C GLY A 175 -15.38 -2.34 5.90
N TYR A 176 -16.45 -2.54 6.68
CA TYR A 176 -17.50 -3.49 6.32
C TYR A 176 -18.18 -3.09 4.99
N PRO A 177 -18.59 -4.08 4.18
CA PRO A 177 -19.37 -3.79 2.97
C PRO A 177 -20.71 -3.15 3.34
N THR A 178 -21.28 -2.40 2.39
CA THR A 178 -22.67 -1.97 2.51
C THR A 178 -23.60 -3.18 2.43
N ARG A 179 -24.85 -3.01 2.87
CA ARG A 179 -25.86 -4.08 2.78
C ARG A 179 -26.03 -4.61 1.36
N GLU A 180 -25.98 -3.73 0.35
CA GLU A 180 -26.14 -4.08 -1.05
C GLU A 180 -24.93 -4.88 -1.57
N GLU A 181 -23.72 -4.42 -1.23
CA GLU A 181 -22.48 -5.13 -1.52
C GLU A 181 -22.45 -6.51 -0.86
N GLU A 182 -22.92 -6.62 0.39
CA GLU A 182 -22.95 -7.89 1.12
C GLU A 182 -23.94 -8.89 0.51
N ILE A 183 -25.11 -8.42 0.05
CA ILE A 183 -26.06 -9.24 -0.73
C ILE A 183 -25.39 -9.76 -2.01
N GLU A 184 -24.65 -8.90 -2.71
CA GLU A 184 -23.94 -9.31 -3.92
C GLU A 184 -22.81 -10.30 -3.63
N ILE A 185 -22.05 -10.13 -2.55
CA ILE A 185 -21.03 -11.08 -2.09
C ILE A 185 -21.67 -12.46 -1.86
N ILE A 186 -22.81 -12.51 -1.15
CA ILE A 186 -23.54 -13.76 -0.90
C ILE A 186 -23.98 -14.42 -2.21
N ASN A 187 -24.43 -13.63 -3.19
CA ASN A 187 -24.86 -14.14 -4.49
C ASN A 187 -23.68 -14.66 -5.33
N ARG A 188 -22.52 -13.98 -5.32
CA ARG A 188 -21.31 -14.40 -6.04
C ARG A 188 -20.63 -15.63 -5.44
N ASN A 189 -20.71 -15.82 -4.12
CA ASN A 189 -20.11 -16.97 -3.41
C ASN A 189 -20.73 -18.33 -3.79
N LYS A 190 -21.80 -18.35 -4.59
CA LYS A 190 -22.38 -19.57 -5.18
C LYS A 190 -21.60 -20.08 -6.41
N LYS A 191 -20.74 -19.27 -7.02
CA LYS A 191 -19.85 -19.68 -8.13
C LYS A 191 -18.57 -20.31 -7.57
N ARG A 192 -18.16 -21.45 -8.13
CA ARG A 192 -17.06 -22.27 -7.60
C ARG A 192 -15.66 -21.64 -7.69
N ASP A 193 -15.41 -20.76 -8.66
CA ASP A 193 -14.09 -20.14 -8.82
C ASP A 193 -14.16 -18.68 -9.30
N ILE A 194 -14.29 -17.75 -8.36
CA ILE A 194 -14.36 -16.30 -8.60
C ILE A 194 -13.09 -15.75 -9.27
N LEU A 195 -11.95 -16.44 -9.11
CA LEU A 195 -10.66 -16.03 -9.69
C LEU A 195 -10.42 -16.50 -11.12
N GLU A 196 -11.23 -17.42 -11.66
CA GLU A 196 -11.10 -17.85 -13.06
C GLU A 196 -11.36 -16.69 -14.03
N ASP A 197 -12.34 -15.84 -13.71
CA ASP A 197 -12.76 -14.70 -14.54
C ASP A 197 -11.75 -13.52 -14.56
N VAL A 198 -10.74 -13.56 -13.68
CA VAL A 198 -9.68 -12.55 -13.61
C VAL A 198 -8.52 -12.99 -14.49
N GLU A 199 -8.21 -12.26 -15.55
CA GLU A 199 -7.07 -12.53 -16.42
C GLU A 199 -5.97 -11.48 -16.22
N SER A 200 -4.75 -11.76 -16.69
CA SER A 200 -3.72 -10.72 -16.76
C SER A 200 -4.07 -9.78 -17.91
N VAL A 201 -4.31 -8.52 -17.58
CA VAL A 201 -4.75 -7.48 -18.53
C VAL A 201 -3.76 -6.32 -18.63
N ILE A 202 -2.76 -6.31 -17.76
CA ILE A 202 -1.66 -5.35 -17.73
C ILE A 202 -0.35 -6.12 -17.90
N SER A 203 0.55 -5.58 -18.72
CA SER A 203 1.91 -6.10 -18.89
C SER A 203 2.89 -5.42 -17.93
N LEU A 204 4.00 -6.08 -17.59
CA LEU A 204 5.05 -5.44 -16.77
C LEU A 204 5.70 -4.24 -17.49
N ASP A 205 5.81 -4.28 -18.82
CA ASP A 205 6.34 -3.15 -19.61
C ASP A 205 5.46 -1.89 -19.51
N GLU A 206 4.15 -2.08 -19.47
CA GLU A 206 3.19 -1.00 -19.21
C GLU A 206 3.38 -0.43 -17.80
N VAL A 207 3.59 -1.28 -16.79
CA VAL A 207 3.88 -0.84 -15.42
C VAL A 207 5.18 -0.01 -15.38
N TYR A 208 6.26 -0.47 -16.02
CA TYR A 208 7.52 0.30 -16.06
C TYR A 208 7.34 1.66 -16.71
N TYR A 209 6.64 1.73 -17.84
CA TYR A 209 6.33 3.00 -18.49
C TYR A 209 5.63 3.97 -17.54
N LEU A 210 4.57 3.52 -16.85
CA LEU A 210 3.81 4.39 -15.94
C LEU A 210 4.65 4.85 -14.74
N ARG A 211 5.48 3.95 -14.18
CA ARG A 211 6.38 4.21 -13.05
C ARG A 211 7.47 5.23 -13.39
N ASP A 212 8.00 5.18 -14.60
CA ASP A 212 9.10 6.06 -14.99
C ASP A 212 8.62 7.46 -15.41
N ASN A 213 7.36 7.59 -15.84
CA ASN A 213 6.85 8.83 -16.43
C ASN A 213 5.91 9.63 -15.51
N PHE A 214 5.42 9.09 -14.39
CA PHE A 214 4.41 9.81 -13.58
C PHE A 214 4.95 11.12 -12.98
N SER A 215 6.27 11.21 -12.81
CA SER A 215 6.94 12.40 -12.27
C SER A 215 6.86 13.62 -13.19
N GLU A 216 6.48 13.44 -14.47
CA GLU A 216 6.25 14.52 -15.44
C GLU A 216 4.96 15.31 -15.15
N ALA A 217 4.04 14.80 -14.31
CA ALA A 217 2.84 15.53 -13.91
C ALA A 217 3.20 16.82 -13.16
N ARG A 218 2.68 17.95 -13.65
CA ARG A 218 2.98 19.29 -13.16
C ARG A 218 2.31 19.56 -11.82
N ILE A 219 2.97 20.33 -10.98
CA ILE A 219 2.40 20.87 -9.75
C ILE A 219 2.75 22.35 -9.69
N SER A 220 1.76 23.20 -9.46
CA SER A 220 2.02 24.63 -9.31
C SER A 220 2.68 24.88 -7.94
N ARG A 221 3.30 26.06 -7.79
CA ARG A 221 3.91 26.43 -6.52
C ARG A 221 2.86 26.54 -5.40
N GLU A 222 1.69 27.09 -5.72
CA GLU A 222 0.57 27.28 -4.79
C GLU A 222 0.04 25.93 -4.26
N VAL A 223 -0.05 24.93 -5.13
CA VAL A 223 -0.47 23.57 -4.77
C VAL A 223 0.60 22.86 -3.94
N MET A 224 1.89 23.08 -4.26
CA MET A 224 3.00 22.58 -3.44
C MET A 224 3.03 23.23 -2.06
N ASP A 225 2.85 24.54 -1.98
CA ASP A 225 2.78 25.29 -0.74
C ASP A 225 1.61 24.79 0.11
N TYR A 226 0.44 24.53 -0.48
CA TYR A 226 -0.69 23.91 0.21
C TYR A 226 -0.37 22.51 0.79
N LEU A 227 0.36 21.67 0.06
CA LEU A 227 0.83 20.38 0.58
C LEU A 227 1.74 20.58 1.80
N LEU A 228 2.66 21.53 1.71
CA LEU A 228 3.59 21.83 2.80
C LEU A 228 2.88 22.46 4.00
N ASP A 229 1.88 23.32 3.80
CA ASP A 229 1.05 23.88 4.88
C ASP A 229 0.39 22.77 5.70
N ILE A 230 -0.12 21.71 5.05
CA ILE A 230 -0.66 20.52 5.74
C ILE A 230 0.40 19.87 6.59
N VAL A 231 1.57 19.61 6.01
CA VAL A 231 2.68 18.93 6.68
C VAL A 231 3.21 19.77 7.85
N GLU A 232 3.39 21.07 7.67
CA GLU A 232 3.86 22.00 8.71
C GLU A 232 2.85 22.15 9.85
N TYR A 233 1.55 22.21 9.53
CA TYR A 233 0.51 22.19 10.56
C TYR A 233 0.66 20.96 11.46
N THR A 234 0.94 19.78 10.87
CA THR A 234 1.13 18.56 11.68
C THR A 234 2.35 18.61 12.60
N ARG A 235 3.38 19.41 12.27
CA ARG A 235 4.63 19.50 13.04
C ARG A 235 4.57 20.57 14.13
N ASN A 236 3.74 21.59 13.93
CA ASN A 236 3.69 22.77 14.79
C ASN A 236 2.43 22.80 15.70
N SER A 237 1.47 21.89 15.49
CA SER A 237 0.24 21.83 16.29
C SER A 237 0.48 21.23 17.68
N ASP A 238 0.06 21.93 18.73
CA ASP A 238 0.12 21.47 20.13
C ASP A 238 -0.67 20.18 20.41
N SER A 239 -1.59 19.81 19.51
CA SER A 239 -2.38 18.58 19.62
C SER A 239 -1.68 17.33 19.06
N ILE A 240 -0.50 17.50 18.46
CA ILE A 240 0.26 16.45 17.77
C ILE A 240 1.64 16.31 18.42
N LEU A 241 1.96 15.08 18.85
CA LEU A 241 3.23 14.69 19.44
C LEU A 241 4.32 14.48 18.38
N LEU A 242 3.93 13.88 17.25
CA LEU A 242 4.81 13.59 16.13
C LEU A 242 4.08 13.96 14.85
N GLY A 243 4.65 14.91 14.11
CA GLY A 243 4.16 15.33 12.80
C GLY A 243 4.74 14.51 11.65
N VAL A 244 4.25 14.80 10.45
CA VAL A 244 4.59 14.05 9.22
C VAL A 244 6.07 14.18 8.86
N SER A 245 6.72 13.06 8.55
CA SER A 245 8.11 13.00 8.11
C SER A 245 8.30 13.53 6.67
N PRO A 246 9.54 13.85 6.24
CA PRO A 246 9.82 14.13 4.82
C PRO A 246 9.43 12.98 3.87
N ARG A 247 9.44 11.73 4.35
CA ARG A 247 8.94 10.58 3.57
C ARG A 247 7.45 10.74 3.30
N GLY A 248 6.68 11.16 4.30
CA GLY A 248 5.25 11.44 4.16
C GLY A 248 4.93 12.56 3.17
N SER A 249 5.68 13.67 3.19
CA SER A 249 5.47 14.75 2.21
C SER A 249 5.78 14.31 0.78
N ILE A 250 6.87 13.54 0.58
CA ILE A 250 7.22 12.97 -0.73
C ILE A 250 6.17 11.95 -1.18
N ALA A 251 5.67 11.11 -0.27
CA ALA A 251 4.64 10.12 -0.57
C ALA A 251 3.34 10.77 -1.02
N LEU A 252 2.90 11.83 -0.32
CA LEU A 252 1.70 12.58 -0.68
C LEU A 252 1.85 13.24 -2.05
N PHE A 253 3.00 13.88 -2.30
CA PHE A 253 3.31 14.48 -3.59
C PHE A 253 3.22 13.46 -4.74
N LYS A 254 3.91 12.32 -4.64
CA LYS A 254 3.90 11.27 -5.66
C LYS A 254 2.49 10.69 -5.86
N ALA A 255 1.77 10.44 -4.78
CA ALA A 255 0.41 9.94 -4.84
C ALA A 255 -0.51 10.91 -5.60
N SER A 256 -0.38 12.21 -5.33
CA SER A 256 -1.17 13.26 -6.00
C SER A 256 -0.86 13.33 -7.50
N GLN A 257 0.40 13.19 -7.91
CA GLN A 257 0.76 13.11 -9.33
C GLN A 257 0.08 11.93 -10.03
N VAL A 258 0.20 10.72 -9.48
CA VAL A 258 -0.43 9.53 -10.07
C VAL A 258 -1.95 9.65 -10.08
N TYR A 259 -2.55 10.20 -9.02
CA TYR A 259 -4.00 10.40 -8.94
C TYR A 259 -4.51 11.42 -9.97
N ALA A 260 -3.79 12.51 -10.21
CA ALA A 260 -4.12 13.45 -11.28
C ALA A 260 -4.12 12.77 -12.66
N LEU A 261 -3.08 11.97 -12.95
CA LEU A 261 -2.96 11.22 -14.21
C LEU A 261 -4.05 10.17 -14.39
N PHE A 262 -4.38 9.46 -13.31
CA PHE A 262 -5.50 8.52 -13.25
C PHE A 262 -6.85 9.18 -13.55
N ASN A 263 -6.95 10.50 -13.33
CA ASN A 263 -8.12 11.31 -13.63
C ASN A 263 -8.00 12.11 -14.93
N GLY A 264 -7.03 11.79 -15.79
CA GLY A 264 -6.89 12.40 -17.10
C GLY A 264 -6.26 13.79 -17.10
N ARG A 265 -5.60 14.20 -16.00
CA ARG A 265 -4.94 15.50 -15.86
C ARG A 265 -3.43 15.35 -15.76
N ASP A 266 -2.68 16.16 -16.49
CA ASP A 266 -1.22 16.26 -16.37
C ASP A 266 -0.76 17.26 -15.30
N TYR A 267 -1.68 17.75 -14.47
CA TYR A 267 -1.42 18.68 -13.38
C TYR A 267 -2.20 18.32 -12.12
N VAL A 268 -1.57 18.51 -10.96
CA VAL A 268 -2.14 18.28 -9.64
C VAL A 268 -2.93 19.50 -9.18
N ILE A 269 -4.12 19.26 -8.62
CA ILE A 269 -4.98 20.29 -7.99
C ILE A 269 -5.05 20.07 -6.47
N PRO A 270 -5.44 21.08 -5.66
CA PRO A 270 -5.53 20.95 -4.21
C PRO A 270 -6.44 19.81 -3.72
N GLU A 271 -7.51 19.52 -4.46
CA GLU A 271 -8.45 18.44 -4.17
C GLU A 271 -7.79 17.06 -4.21
N ASP A 272 -6.78 16.86 -5.06
CA ASP A 272 -6.01 15.61 -5.14
C ASP A 272 -5.24 15.37 -3.83
N ILE A 273 -4.62 16.43 -3.31
CA ILE A 273 -3.89 16.40 -2.04
C ILE A 273 -4.85 16.12 -0.89
N LYS A 274 -5.98 16.84 -0.84
CA LYS A 274 -7.02 16.63 0.19
C LYS A 274 -7.55 15.21 0.20
N TYR A 275 -7.80 14.64 -0.99
CA TYR A 275 -8.33 13.29 -1.12
C TYR A 275 -7.35 12.23 -0.60
N LEU A 276 -6.05 12.42 -0.86
CA LEU A 276 -5.02 11.42 -0.55
C LEU A 276 -4.43 11.57 0.85
N ALA A 277 -4.44 12.77 1.43
CA ALA A 277 -3.89 13.05 2.74
C ALA A 277 -4.37 12.08 3.84
N PRO A 278 -5.68 11.71 3.93
CA PRO A 278 -6.15 10.76 4.92
C PRO A 278 -5.61 9.33 4.75
N PHE A 279 -5.10 8.94 3.57
CA PHE A 279 -4.54 7.60 3.34
C PHE A 279 -3.02 7.57 3.51
N VAL A 280 -2.36 8.67 3.19
CA VAL A 280 -0.91 8.82 3.27
C VAL A 280 -0.47 9.26 4.66
N LEU A 281 -1.13 10.22 5.29
CA LEU A 281 -0.61 10.86 6.51
C LEU A 281 -1.03 10.17 7.81
N ASN A 282 -2.03 9.30 7.75
CA ASN A 282 -2.73 8.79 8.95
C ASN A 282 -1.85 7.99 9.92
N HIS A 283 -0.78 7.35 9.44
CA HIS A 283 0.15 6.53 10.23
C HIS A 283 1.47 7.26 10.47
N ARG A 284 1.51 8.55 10.15
CA ARG A 284 2.67 9.43 10.26
C ARG A 284 2.43 10.56 11.26
N ILE A 285 1.28 10.52 11.95
CA ILE A 285 0.83 11.53 12.90
C ILE A 285 0.47 10.82 14.20
N ILE A 286 1.04 11.29 15.31
CA ILE A 286 0.69 10.81 16.65
C ILE A 286 0.03 11.95 17.41
N SER A 287 -1.24 11.81 17.79
CA SER A 287 -1.96 12.83 18.56
C SER A 287 -1.73 12.69 20.07
N ILE A 288 -1.79 13.81 20.80
CA ILE A 288 -1.68 13.87 22.27
C ILE A 288 -3.07 13.76 22.92
N GLY A 289 -3.16 13.11 24.09
CA GLY A 289 -4.32 13.20 24.98
C GLY A 289 -5.61 12.55 24.45
N SER A 290 -6.75 13.23 24.64
CA SER A 290 -8.10 12.76 24.25
C SER A 290 -8.29 12.65 22.73
N SER A 291 -7.42 13.26 21.94
CA SER A 291 -7.40 13.12 20.47
C SER A 291 -6.89 11.75 20.01
N ARG A 292 -6.22 10.98 20.90
CA ARG A 292 -5.80 9.59 20.63
C ARG A 292 -6.98 8.63 20.51
N THR A 293 -8.14 8.99 21.07
CA THR A 293 -9.35 8.15 21.08
C THR A 293 -10.24 8.38 19.85
N LYS A 294 -10.00 9.44 19.08
CA LYS A 294 -10.73 9.74 17.84
C LYS A 294 -10.17 8.92 16.67
N ASP A 295 -11.02 8.62 15.69
CA ASP A 295 -10.56 7.98 14.46
C ASP A 295 -9.51 8.88 13.81
N ILE A 296 -8.35 8.32 13.50
CA ILE A 296 -7.20 9.06 12.97
C ILE A 296 -7.56 9.73 11.62
N TYR A 297 -8.50 9.17 10.86
CA TYR A 297 -9.03 9.77 9.64
C TYR A 297 -9.82 11.06 9.94
N GLU A 298 -10.58 11.10 11.04
CA GLU A 298 -11.30 12.30 11.46
C GLU A 298 -10.32 13.40 11.86
N ASN A 299 -9.24 13.05 12.58
CA ASN A 299 -8.22 14.02 12.95
C ASN A 299 -7.57 14.67 11.71
N ILE A 300 -7.30 13.91 10.66
CA ILE A 300 -6.77 14.48 9.41
C ILE A 300 -7.80 15.36 8.72
N ASN A 301 -9.07 14.95 8.65
CA ASN A 301 -10.10 15.76 8.03
C ASN A 301 -10.26 17.11 8.75
N ILE A 302 -10.17 17.12 10.09
CA ILE A 302 -10.17 18.36 10.88
C ILE A 302 -8.95 19.23 10.54
N ILE A 303 -7.76 18.65 10.35
CA ILE A 303 -6.57 19.40 9.92
C ILE A 303 -6.82 20.04 8.55
N LEU A 304 -7.36 19.28 7.60
CA LEU A 304 -7.62 19.74 6.23
C LEU A 304 -8.67 20.86 6.17
N GLU A 305 -9.63 20.88 7.10
CA GLU A 305 -10.63 21.96 7.20
C GLU A 305 -10.05 23.28 7.72
N ASN A 306 -8.99 23.23 8.52
CA ASN A 306 -8.36 24.41 9.10
C ASN A 306 -7.36 25.10 8.15
N ILE A 307 -6.99 24.45 7.05
CA ILE A 307 -5.98 24.96 6.11
C ILE A 307 -6.69 25.52 4.88
N LYS A 308 -6.38 26.78 4.57
CA LYS A 308 -6.98 27.49 3.45
C LYS A 308 -6.55 26.83 2.14
N VAL A 309 -7.53 26.46 1.32
CA VAL A 309 -7.28 25.99 -0.04
C VAL A 309 -6.88 27.18 -0.91
N PRO A 310 -5.81 27.09 -1.71
CA PRO A 310 -5.51 28.12 -2.68
C PRO A 310 -6.66 28.25 -3.69
N LEU A 311 -6.97 29.47 -4.11
CA LEU A 311 -7.87 29.72 -5.22
C LEU A 311 -7.05 29.53 -6.50
N GLU A 312 -7.42 28.59 -7.36
CA GLU A 312 -6.78 28.44 -8.66
C GLU A 312 -7.10 29.67 -9.53
N GLU A 313 -6.07 30.42 -9.92
CA GLU A 313 -6.18 31.28 -11.11
C GLU A 313 -6.05 30.35 -12.33
N VAL A 314 -7.19 29.96 -12.89
CA VAL A 314 -7.30 29.15 -14.12
C VAL A 314 -6.84 29.95 -15.34
#